data_AF-A0AB40B9B0-F1
#
_entry.id   AF-A0AB40B9B0-F1
#
_cell.length_a   1.000
_cell.length_b   1.000
_cell.length_c   1.000
_cell.angle_alpha   90.00
_cell.angle_beta   90.00
_cell.angle_gamma   90.00
#
_symmetry.space_group_name_H-M   'P 1'
#
loop_
_entity.id
_entity.type
_entity.pdbx_description
1 polymer ?
#
loop_
_entity_poly.entity_id
_entity_poly.type
_entity_poly.pdbx_seq_one_letter_code
_entity_poly.pdbx_strand_id
1 'polypeptide(L)'
;MDGSPAGVGLKLEDALTFWKAEFSQKVGTERFDKEYAYSIRHNYGKEGKRTDYTPYSCQKIISSTPGVGDHHGCPYRHFSEENLRAALTKMGVGGHAMDDIMQKVQTRHYQLACTLTFEAVHGISCDTGVNHPNQYFIESRKALELKRQPTM
;
A
#
# COMPACT_ATOMS: atom_id res chain seq x y z
N MET A 1 -14.50 8.86 -22.76
CA MET A 1 -13.12 8.32 -22.70
C MET A 1 -12.55 8.67 -21.33
N ASP A 2 -13.06 8.01 -20.30
CA ASP A 2 -12.67 8.27 -18.91
C ASP A 2 -11.28 7.65 -18.68
N GLY A 3 -10.38 8.37 -18.00
CA GLY A 3 -9.01 7.87 -17.78
C GLY A 3 -9.02 6.60 -16.92
N SER A 4 -8.22 5.61 -17.27
CA SER A 4 -8.03 4.41 -16.44
C SER A 4 -7.70 4.85 -15.00
N PRO A 5 -8.51 4.46 -13.99
CA PRO A 5 -8.22 4.78 -12.60
C PRO A 5 -6.94 4.06 -12.19
N ALA A 6 -6.00 4.76 -11.54
CA ALA A 6 -4.79 4.08 -11.06
C ALA A 6 -5.13 3.26 -9.81
N GLY A 7 -4.57 2.05 -9.76
CA GLY A 7 -4.57 1.16 -8.60
C GLY A 7 -5.92 0.95 -7.92
N VAL A 8 -6.13 1.60 -6.77
CA VAL A 8 -7.32 1.46 -5.91
C VAL A 8 -8.54 2.25 -6.38
N GLY A 9 -8.49 2.85 -7.58
CA GLY A 9 -9.63 3.55 -8.18
C GLY A 9 -9.52 5.08 -8.20
N LEU A 10 -8.38 5.67 -7.83
CA LEU A 10 -8.24 7.13 -7.75
C LEU A 10 -8.13 7.73 -9.15
N LYS A 11 -9.03 8.66 -9.50
CA LYS A 11 -8.99 9.37 -10.79
C LYS A 11 -7.80 10.33 -10.84
N LEU A 12 -7.34 10.64 -12.05
CA LEU A 12 -6.20 11.54 -12.25
C LEU A 12 -6.44 12.93 -11.62
N GLU A 13 -7.63 13.50 -11.77
CA GLU A 13 -7.94 14.82 -11.22
C GLU A 13 -7.88 14.83 -9.70
N ASP A 14 -8.40 13.77 -9.07
CA ASP A 14 -8.33 13.58 -7.62
C ASP A 14 -6.87 13.37 -7.16
N ALA A 15 -6.08 12.61 -7.92
CA ALA A 15 -4.66 12.39 -7.62
C ALA A 15 -3.85 13.68 -7.71
N LEU A 16 -4.08 14.49 -8.76
CA LEU A 16 -3.44 15.81 -8.89
C LEU A 16 -3.85 16.73 -7.74
N THR A 17 -5.12 16.74 -7.39
CA THR A 17 -5.65 17.55 -6.27
C THR A 17 -5.00 17.13 -4.95
N PHE A 18 -4.96 15.83 -4.67
CA PHE A 18 -4.33 15.25 -3.48
C PHE A 18 -2.86 15.63 -3.38
N TRP A 19 -2.06 15.33 -4.41
CA TRP A 19 -0.62 15.61 -4.37
C TRP A 19 -0.31 17.10 -4.35
N LYS A 20 -1.12 17.93 -5.02
CA LYS A 20 -0.97 19.39 -4.98
C LYS A 20 -1.20 19.93 -3.58
N ALA A 21 -2.23 19.46 -2.88
CA ALA A 21 -2.54 19.88 -1.53
C ALA A 21 -1.43 19.53 -0.53
N GLU A 22 -0.81 18.34 -0.66
CA GLU A 22 0.26 17.90 0.22
C GLU A 22 1.62 18.54 -0.12
N PHE A 23 1.99 18.59 -1.41
CA PHE A 23 3.33 19.04 -1.80
C PHE A 23 3.44 20.56 -1.79
N SER A 24 2.38 21.29 -2.15
CA SER A 24 2.43 22.75 -2.18
C SER A 24 2.74 23.39 -0.83
N GLN A 25 2.45 22.71 0.29
CA GLN A 25 2.84 23.15 1.63
C GLN A 25 4.35 23.26 1.82
N LYS A 26 5.13 22.47 1.07
CA LYS A 26 6.60 22.45 1.15
C LYS A 26 7.27 23.13 -0.04
N VAL A 27 6.74 22.94 -1.25
CA VAL A 27 7.40 23.40 -2.48
C VAL A 27 6.68 24.57 -3.17
N GLY A 28 5.45 24.89 -2.77
CA GLY A 28 4.59 25.87 -3.41
C GLY A 28 3.84 25.34 -4.64
N THR A 29 2.71 25.95 -4.95
CA THR A 29 1.82 25.56 -6.06
C THR A 29 2.50 25.62 -7.42
N GLU A 30 3.22 26.71 -7.71
CA GLU A 30 3.88 26.89 -9.01
C GLU A 30 4.93 25.81 -9.26
N ARG A 31 5.72 25.48 -8.23
CA ARG A 31 6.77 24.46 -8.33
C ARG A 31 6.18 23.06 -8.46
N PHE A 32 5.06 22.78 -7.77
CA PHE A 32 4.32 21.53 -7.96
C PHE A 32 3.91 21.34 -9.44
N ASP A 33 3.30 22.37 -10.03
CA ASP A 33 2.80 22.30 -11.40
C ASP A 33 3.94 22.08 -12.42
N LYS A 34 5.11 22.69 -12.18
CA LYS A 34 6.30 22.56 -13.04
C LYS A 34 7.05 21.24 -12.87
N GLU A 35 7.28 20.79 -11.64
CA GLU A 35 8.22 19.69 -11.35
C GLU A 35 7.53 18.33 -11.14
N TYR A 36 6.26 18.30 -10.73
CA TYR A 36 5.61 17.07 -10.23
C TYR A 36 4.38 16.65 -11.04
N ALA A 37 3.55 17.62 -11.47
CA ALA A 37 2.27 17.33 -12.13
C ALA A 37 2.45 16.50 -13.43
N TYR A 38 3.52 16.75 -14.19
CA TYR A 38 3.84 15.97 -15.38
C TYR A 38 4.05 14.48 -15.07
N SER A 39 4.86 14.16 -14.05
CA SER A 39 5.13 12.77 -13.65
C SER A 39 3.84 12.05 -13.21
N ILE A 40 2.96 12.74 -12.50
CA ILE A 40 1.65 12.18 -12.10
C ILE A 40 0.81 11.88 -13.34
N ARG A 41 0.67 12.81 -14.29
CA ARG A 41 -0.09 12.57 -15.52
C ARG A 41 0.52 11.43 -16.36
N HIS A 42 1.85 11.32 -16.38
CA HIS A 42 2.56 10.25 -17.05
C HIS A 42 2.26 8.87 -16.43
N ASN A 43 2.20 8.76 -15.10
CA ASN A 43 1.83 7.52 -14.41
C ASN A 43 0.40 7.05 -14.74
N TYR A 44 -0.47 7.98 -15.12
CA TYR A 44 -1.84 7.69 -15.59
C TYR A 44 -1.95 7.52 -17.12
N GLY A 45 -0.82 7.41 -17.82
CA GLY A 45 -0.78 7.25 -19.28
C GLY A 45 -1.33 8.44 -20.07
N LYS A 46 -1.39 9.64 -19.46
CA LYS A 46 -1.89 10.86 -20.12
C LYS A 46 -0.79 11.71 -20.76
N GLU A 47 0.47 11.31 -20.61
CA GLU A 47 1.64 11.98 -21.19
C GLU A 47 2.58 10.94 -21.85
N GLY A 48 3.45 11.37 -22.77
CA GLY A 48 4.48 10.51 -23.37
C GLY A 48 3.93 9.34 -24.21
N LYS A 49 4.53 8.14 -24.10
CA LYS A 49 4.13 6.91 -24.83
C LYS A 49 2.77 6.34 -24.38
N ARG A 50 2.08 6.99 -23.43
CA ARG A 50 0.79 6.54 -22.86
C ARG A 50 0.87 5.11 -22.30
N THR A 51 2.01 4.77 -21.70
CA THR A 51 2.22 3.48 -21.07
C THR A 51 1.32 3.36 -19.84
N ASP A 52 0.57 2.26 -19.77
CA ASP A 52 -0.24 1.93 -18.61
C ASP A 52 0.68 1.39 -17.51
N TYR A 53 1.04 2.24 -16.54
CA TYR A 53 1.89 1.86 -15.43
C TYR A 53 1.08 1.05 -14.42
N THR A 54 1.24 -0.27 -14.48
CA THR A 54 0.64 -1.15 -13.48
C THR A 54 1.28 -0.93 -12.11
N PRO A 55 0.48 -0.86 -11.03
CA PRO A 55 1.00 -0.82 -9.66
C PRO A 55 1.96 -1.98 -9.38
N TYR A 56 2.91 -1.76 -8.47
CA TYR A 56 3.94 -2.76 -8.19
C TYR A 56 3.40 -3.93 -7.36
N SER A 57 3.79 -5.15 -7.75
CA SER A 57 3.56 -6.37 -6.98
C SER A 57 4.37 -6.38 -5.68
N CYS A 58 3.97 -7.24 -4.72
CA CYS A 58 4.74 -7.44 -3.49
C CYS A 58 6.19 -7.83 -3.81
N GLN A 59 6.43 -8.72 -4.77
CA GLN A 59 7.78 -9.12 -5.16
C GLN A 59 8.63 -7.94 -5.64
N LYS A 60 8.07 -7.03 -6.46
CA LYS A 60 8.78 -5.83 -6.92
C LYS A 60 9.06 -4.86 -5.77
N ILE A 61 8.12 -4.68 -4.84
CA ILE A 61 8.27 -3.82 -3.68
C ILE A 61 9.31 -4.39 -2.70
N ILE A 62 9.24 -5.69 -2.42
CA ILE A 62 10.17 -6.39 -1.53
C ILE A 62 11.59 -6.30 -2.08
N SER A 63 11.79 -6.44 -3.39
CA SER A 63 13.12 -6.38 -4.02
C SER A 63 13.72 -4.98 -4.10
N SER A 64 12.89 -3.93 -4.05
CA SER A 64 13.35 -2.53 -4.01
C SER A 64 13.90 -2.20 -2.62
N THR A 65 15.16 -1.76 -2.53
CA THR A 65 15.79 -1.43 -1.25
C THR A 65 15.79 0.08 -1.04
N PRO A 66 15.14 0.59 0.02
CA PRO A 66 15.11 2.03 0.31
C PRO A 66 16.46 2.53 0.84
N GLY A 67 16.83 3.76 0.45
CA GLY A 67 17.96 4.50 1.00
C GLY A 67 17.59 5.28 2.27
N VAL A 68 18.56 6.03 2.80
CA VAL A 68 18.33 6.93 3.94
C VAL A 68 17.36 8.03 3.54
N GLY A 69 16.26 8.18 4.29
CA GLY A 69 15.21 9.17 4.00
C GLY A 69 14.14 8.68 3.02
N ASP A 70 14.29 7.49 2.45
CA ASP A 70 13.25 6.87 1.63
C ASP A 70 12.17 6.20 2.49
N HIS A 71 10.93 6.24 1.99
CA HIS A 71 9.77 5.64 2.66
C HIS A 71 9.10 4.54 1.81
N HIS A 72 9.78 4.04 0.77
CA HIS A 72 9.27 2.95 -0.06
C HIS A 72 9.76 1.57 0.42
N GLY A 73 9.20 0.49 -0.16
CA GLY A 73 9.59 -0.89 0.14
C GLY A 73 8.61 -1.64 1.03
N CYS A 74 8.93 -2.88 1.38
CA CYS A 74 8.11 -3.73 2.23
C CYS A 74 8.49 -3.53 3.72
N PRO A 75 7.57 -3.07 4.60
CA PRO A 75 7.89 -2.86 6.01
C PRO A 75 8.32 -4.14 6.72
N TYR A 76 7.74 -5.30 6.37
CA TYR A 76 8.15 -6.61 6.90
C TYR A 76 9.59 -6.99 6.56
N ARG A 77 10.21 -6.34 5.56
CA ARG A 77 11.63 -6.53 5.20
C ARG A 77 12.53 -5.44 5.78
N HIS A 78 12.07 -4.19 5.81
CA HIS A 78 12.94 -3.03 6.04
C HIS A 78 12.79 -2.37 7.40
N PHE A 79 11.68 -2.57 8.11
CA PHE A 79 11.56 -2.06 9.47
C PHE A 79 12.44 -2.88 10.42
N SER A 80 12.94 -2.23 11.48
CA SER A 80 13.43 -2.95 12.64
C SER A 80 12.29 -3.73 13.29
N GLU A 81 12.63 -4.79 14.03
CA GLU A 81 11.63 -5.58 14.77
C GLU A 81 10.80 -4.70 15.72
N GLU A 82 11.43 -3.76 16.42
CA GLU A 82 10.75 -2.81 17.30
C GLU A 82 9.72 -1.96 16.55
N ASN A 83 10.12 -1.35 15.43
CA ASN A 83 9.24 -0.51 14.63
C ASN A 83 8.08 -1.31 14.03
N LEU A 84 8.34 -2.55 13.59
CA LEU A 84 7.32 -3.42 13.04
C LEU A 84 6.30 -3.85 14.11
N ARG A 85 6.77 -4.29 15.29
CA ARG A 85 5.89 -4.63 16.41
C ARG A 85 5.04 -3.44 16.85
N ALA A 86 5.62 -2.24 16.92
CA ALA A 86 4.88 -1.03 17.25
C ALA A 86 3.80 -0.69 16.21
N ALA A 87 4.10 -0.84 14.92
CA ALA A 87 3.12 -0.64 13.84
C ALA A 87 1.99 -1.68 13.90
N LEU A 88 2.32 -2.96 14.07
CA LEU A 88 1.35 -4.05 14.20
C LEU A 88 0.45 -3.87 15.42
N THR A 89 1.00 -3.44 16.56
CA THR A 89 0.23 -3.14 17.77
C THR A 89 -0.79 -2.03 17.52
N LYS A 90 -0.42 -0.97 16.79
CA LYS A 90 -1.35 0.10 16.39
C LYS A 90 -2.47 -0.38 15.47
N MET A 91 -2.24 -1.47 14.74
CA MET A 91 -3.26 -2.13 13.90
C MET A 91 -4.16 -3.08 14.71
N GLY A 92 -3.93 -3.23 16.02
CA GLY A 92 -4.70 -4.13 16.89
C GLY A 92 -4.18 -5.56 16.93
N VAL A 93 -2.98 -5.83 16.40
CA VAL A 93 -2.33 -7.15 16.44
C VAL A 93 -1.58 -7.33 17.76
N GLY A 94 -1.80 -8.45 18.45
CA GLY A 94 -1.12 -8.81 19.69
C GLY A 94 -1.14 -10.31 19.96
N GLY A 95 -0.59 -10.71 21.11
CA GLY A 95 -0.56 -12.12 21.54
C GLY A 95 0.12 -13.05 20.53
N HIS A 96 -0.38 -14.27 20.39
CA HIS A 96 0.18 -15.29 19.49
C HIS A 96 0.28 -14.84 18.03
N ALA A 97 -0.68 -14.05 17.55
CA ALA A 97 -0.65 -13.55 16.17
C ALA A 97 0.60 -12.71 15.88
N MET A 98 1.02 -11.87 16.85
CA MET A 98 2.26 -11.10 16.74
C MET A 98 3.47 -12.02 16.59
N ASP A 99 3.55 -13.07 17.41
CA ASP A 99 4.68 -13.99 17.40
C ASP A 99 4.77 -14.78 16.09
N ASP A 100 3.64 -15.24 15.56
CA ASP A 100 3.56 -15.93 14.27
C ASP A 100 3.99 -15.02 13.11
N ILE A 101 3.52 -13.76 13.10
CA ILE A 101 3.92 -12.76 12.10
C ILE A 101 5.43 -12.53 12.16
N MET A 102 5.98 -12.32 13.36
CA MET A 102 7.41 -12.06 13.55
C MET A 102 8.26 -13.28 13.17
N GLN A 103 7.79 -14.50 13.41
CA GLN A 103 8.45 -15.72 12.93
C GLN A 103 8.53 -15.77 11.40
N LYS A 104 7.45 -15.39 10.69
CA LYS A 104 7.47 -15.28 9.22
C LYS A 104 8.44 -14.21 8.74
N VAL A 105 8.54 -13.08 9.44
CA VAL A 105 9.53 -12.03 9.14
C VAL A 105 10.96 -12.56 9.29
N GLN A 106 11.28 -13.22 10.41
CA GLN A 106 12.62 -13.77 10.68
C GLN A 106 13.03 -14.82 9.64
N THR A 107 12.07 -15.63 9.18
CA THR A 107 12.28 -16.62 8.12
C THR A 107 12.14 -16.06 6.70
N ARG A 108 12.05 -14.73 6.56
CA ARG A 108 11.98 -13.98 5.29
C ARG A 108 10.75 -14.28 4.42
N HIS A 109 9.70 -14.83 5.02
CA HIS A 109 8.40 -15.05 4.38
C HIS A 109 7.50 -13.79 4.50
N TYR A 110 7.96 -12.67 3.96
CA TYR A 110 7.34 -11.35 4.18
C TYR A 110 5.88 -11.25 3.69
N GLN A 111 5.55 -11.90 2.57
CA GLN A 111 4.17 -11.94 2.07
C GLN A 111 3.26 -12.73 3.01
N LEU A 112 3.74 -13.85 3.57
CA LEU A 112 2.99 -14.60 4.58
C LEU A 112 2.83 -13.81 5.87
N ALA A 113 3.83 -13.05 6.30
CA ALA A 113 3.71 -12.13 7.43
C ALA A 113 2.61 -11.07 7.20
N CYS A 114 2.54 -10.53 5.98
CA CYS A 114 1.47 -9.61 5.56
C CYS A 114 0.09 -10.28 5.55
N THR A 115 0.00 -11.52 5.05
CA THR A 115 -1.23 -12.32 5.07
C THR A 115 -1.70 -12.57 6.50
N LEU A 116 -0.84 -13.03 7.40
CA LEU A 116 -1.21 -13.26 8.81
C LEU A 116 -1.67 -11.97 9.49
N THR A 117 -1.07 -10.83 9.14
CA THR A 117 -1.51 -9.52 9.63
C THR A 117 -2.92 -9.18 9.13
N PHE A 118 -3.21 -9.43 7.85
CA PHE A 118 -4.56 -9.27 7.29
C PHE A 118 -5.57 -10.10 8.08
N GLU A 119 -5.26 -11.39 8.29
CA GLU A 119 -6.15 -12.33 8.99
C GLU A 119 -6.38 -11.91 10.45
N ALA A 120 -5.33 -11.47 11.15
CA ALA A 120 -5.44 -10.98 12.52
C ALA A 120 -6.31 -9.71 12.63
N VAL A 121 -6.19 -8.78 11.69
CA VAL A 121 -6.96 -7.52 11.68
C VAL A 121 -8.41 -7.74 11.26
N HIS A 122 -8.64 -8.62 10.29
CA HIS A 122 -9.97 -8.84 9.72
C HIS A 122 -10.73 -10.00 10.35
N GLY A 123 -10.07 -10.95 11.01
CA GLY A 123 -10.70 -12.15 11.56
C GLY A 123 -11.25 -13.10 10.48
N ILE A 124 -10.70 -13.06 9.27
CA ILE A 124 -11.09 -13.89 8.12
C ILE A 124 -9.81 -14.45 7.50
N SER A 125 -9.80 -15.73 7.12
CA SER A 125 -8.66 -16.36 6.45
C SER A 125 -8.46 -15.81 5.03
N CYS A 126 -7.21 -15.78 4.59
CA CYS A 126 -6.84 -15.38 3.24
C CYS A 126 -6.10 -16.55 2.57
N ASP A 127 -6.87 -17.55 2.15
CA ASP A 127 -6.35 -18.83 1.65
C ASP A 127 -5.41 -18.71 0.44
N THR A 128 -5.62 -17.68 -0.39
CA THR A 128 -4.78 -17.42 -1.58
C THR A 128 -3.47 -16.70 -1.26
N GLY A 129 -3.35 -16.11 -0.06
CA GLY A 129 -2.24 -15.26 0.33
C GLY A 129 -2.22 -13.91 -0.39
N VAL A 130 -1.66 -12.90 0.29
CA VAL A 130 -1.50 -11.56 -0.26
C VAL A 130 -0.23 -11.47 -1.11
N ASN A 131 -0.39 -11.16 -2.40
CA ASN A 131 0.72 -11.04 -3.35
C ASN A 131 0.82 -9.66 -4.02
N HIS A 132 -0.13 -8.77 -3.75
CA HIS A 132 -0.14 -7.40 -4.27
C HIS A 132 -0.78 -6.42 -3.26
N PRO A 133 -0.26 -5.19 -3.05
CA PRO A 133 -0.87 -4.22 -2.15
C PRO A 133 -2.34 -3.89 -2.47
N ASN A 134 -2.66 -3.69 -3.75
CA ASN A 134 -4.05 -3.49 -4.18
C ASN A 134 -4.95 -4.70 -3.90
N GLN A 135 -4.44 -5.93 -3.97
CA GLN A 135 -5.20 -7.13 -3.58
C GLN A 135 -5.55 -7.04 -2.08
N TYR A 136 -4.57 -6.73 -1.23
CA TYR A 136 -4.82 -6.50 0.20
C TYR A 136 -5.95 -5.47 0.40
N PHE A 137 -5.85 -4.32 -0.28
CA PHE A 137 -6.85 -3.26 -0.18
C PHE A 137 -8.26 -3.73 -0.59
N ILE A 138 -8.39 -4.39 -1.75
CA ILE A 138 -9.68 -4.85 -2.27
C ILE A 138 -10.31 -5.88 -1.34
N GLU A 139 -9.54 -6.87 -0.85
CA GLU A 139 -10.06 -7.87 0.07
C GLU A 139 -10.39 -7.27 1.44
N SER A 140 -9.59 -6.30 1.91
CA SER A 140 -9.85 -5.58 3.16
C SER A 140 -11.17 -4.81 3.10
N ARG A 141 -11.43 -4.13 1.96
CA ARG A 141 -12.70 -3.44 1.70
C ARG A 141 -13.90 -4.39 1.74
N LYS A 142 -13.80 -5.55 1.07
CA LYS A 142 -14.85 -6.57 1.11
C LYS A 142 -15.09 -7.09 2.53
N ALA A 143 -14.02 -7.40 3.27
CA ALA A 143 -14.12 -7.87 4.65
C ALA A 143 -14.83 -6.85 5.57
N LEU A 144 -14.53 -5.55 5.41
CA LEU A 144 -15.17 -4.49 6.18
C LEU A 144 -16.64 -4.30 5.79
N GLU A 145 -17.01 -4.48 4.52
CA GLU A 145 -18.39 -4.41 4.06
C GLU A 145 -19.24 -5.56 4.60
N LEU A 146 -18.68 -6.78 4.63
CA LEU A 146 -19.34 -7.94 5.24
C LEU A 146 -19.61 -7.73 6.74
N LYS A 147 -18.66 -7.15 7.48
CA LYS A 147 -18.85 -6.82 8.91
C LYS A 147 -19.93 -5.77 9.17
N ARG A 148 -20.26 -4.93 8.16
CA ARG A 148 -21.26 -3.86 8.29
C ARG A 148 -22.68 -4.33 7.99
N GLN A 149 -22.86 -5.49 7.36
CA GLN A 149 -24.17 -6.08 7.17
C GLN A 149 -24.59 -6.76 8.48
N PRO A 150 -25.69 -6.33 9.13
CA PRO A 150 -26.17 -7.00 10.33
C PRO A 150 -26.55 -8.43 9.93
N THR A 151 -26.07 -9.41 10.69
CA THR A 151 -26.51 -10.80 10.61
C THR A 151 -28.04 -10.79 10.73
N MET A 152 -28.74 -11.22 9.67
CA MET A 152 -30.19 -11.47 9.73
C MET A 152 -30.48 -12.58 10.74
#